data_AF-A0A8I6G3B3-F1
#
_entry.id   AF-A0A8I6G3B3-F1
#
_cell.length_a   1.000
_cell.length_b   1.000
_cell.length_c   1.000
_cell.angle_alpha   90.00
_cell.angle_beta   90.00
_cell.angle_gamma   90.00
#
_symmetry.space_group_name_H-M   'P 1'
#
loop_
_entity.id
_entity.type
_entity.pdbx_description
1 polymer ?
#
loop_
_entity_poly.entity_id
_entity_poly.type
_entity_poly.pdbx_seq_one_letter_code
_entity_poly.pdbx_strand_id
1 'polypeptide(L)' 'MPAATVDHSQRICEVWACNLDEEMKKIRQVIRKYNYVAMDTEFPGVVIKPGILNMTLKFYYYILLLFYFF' A
#
# COMPACT_ATOMS: atom_id res chain seq x y z
N MET A 1 -22.23 26.50 -1.85
CA MET A 1 -21.03 25.67 -2.13
C MET A 1 -21.10 25.24 -3.59
N PRO A 2 -20.32 25.80 -4.53
CA PRO A 2 -20.27 25.24 -5.88
C PRO A 2 -19.37 24.01 -5.84
N ALA A 3 -19.92 22.86 -6.23
CA ALA A 3 -19.21 21.59 -6.32
C ALA A 3 -18.11 21.70 -7.38
N ALA A 4 -16.90 21.29 -7.00
CA ALA A 4 -15.73 21.28 -7.87
C ALA A 4 -15.98 20.43 -9.12
N THR A 5 -15.80 21.04 -10.28
CA THR A 5 -15.60 20.36 -11.56
C THR A 5 -14.29 19.56 -11.46
N VAL A 6 -14.39 18.28 -11.14
CA VAL A 6 -13.25 17.36 -11.13
C VAL A 6 -13.02 16.92 -12.56
N ASP A 7 -12.03 17.54 -13.19
CA ASP A 7 -11.44 17.09 -14.44
C ASP A 7 -10.99 15.61 -14.32
N HIS A 8 -11.23 14.85 -15.39
CA HIS A 8 -11.26 13.38 -15.42
C HIS A 8 -9.88 12.70 -15.34
N SER A 9 -8.93 13.26 -14.60
CA SER A 9 -7.68 12.56 -14.30
C SER A 9 -8.00 11.39 -13.37
N GLN A 10 -7.83 10.16 -13.87
CA GLN A 10 -7.99 8.93 -13.11
C GLN A 10 -7.23 9.04 -11.78
N ARG A 11 -7.96 9.16 -10.66
CA ARG A 11 -7.37 9.35 -9.32
C ARG A 11 -6.61 8.12 -8.82
N ILE A 12 -6.95 6.94 -9.36
CA ILE A 12 -6.41 5.63 -8.96
C ILE A 12 -5.88 4.95 -10.22
N CYS A 13 -4.56 4.82 -10.34
CA CYS A 13 -3.92 4.10 -11.45
C CYS A 13 -3.81 2.62 -11.11
N GLU A 14 -4.48 1.77 -11.89
CA GLU A 14 -4.31 0.32 -11.81
C GLU A 14 -2.95 -0.08 -12.41
N VAL A 15 -2.14 -0.78 -11.62
CA VAL A 15 -0.79 -1.20 -12.02
C VAL A 15 -0.74 -2.71 -12.17
N TRP A 16 -0.36 -3.16 -13.36
CA TRP A 16 -0.17 -4.55 -13.75
C TRP A 16 1.23 -4.74 -14.33
N ALA A 17 1.61 -5.97 -14.62
CA ALA A 17 2.94 -6.28 -15.15
C ALA A 17 3.29 -5.51 -16.44
N CYS A 18 2.30 -5.16 -17.26
CA CYS A 18 2.50 -4.46 -18.54
C CYS A 18 2.81 -2.96 -18.42
N ASN A 19 2.39 -2.29 -17.34
CA ASN A 19 2.60 -0.85 -17.13
C ASN A 19 3.42 -0.51 -15.89
N LEU A 20 3.89 -1.51 -15.14
CA LEU A 20 4.69 -1.32 -13.92
C LEU A 20 5.87 -0.37 -14.13
N ASP A 21 6.64 -0.55 -15.21
CA ASP A 21 7.81 0.31 -15.51
C ASP A 21 7.43 1.76 -15.82
N GLU A 22 6.28 1.98 -16.46
CA GLU A 22 5.80 3.30 -16.82
C GLU A 22 5.32 4.08 -15.59
N GLU A 23 4.50 3.44 -14.75
CA GLU A 23 3.98 4.06 -13.54
C GLU A 23 5.10 4.31 -12.52
N MET A 24 6.05 3.39 -12.39
CA MET A 24 7.24 3.60 -11.56
C MET A 24 8.09 4.79 -12.03
N LYS A 25 8.17 5.07 -13.35
CA LYS A 25 8.83 6.29 -13.87
C LYS A 25 8.09 7.56 -13.43
N LYS A 26 6.76 7.56 -13.47
CA LYS A 26 5.92 8.69 -13.01
C LYS A 26 6.09 8.94 -11.51
N ILE A 27 6.03 7.87 -10.70
CA ILE A 27 6.23 7.95 -9.24
C ILE A 27 7.60 8.58 -8.90
N ARG A 28 8.68 8.20 -9.60
CA ARG A 28 10.03 8.79 -9.41
C ARG A 28 10.10 10.30 -9.68
N GLN A 29 9.21 10.84 -10.51
CA GLN A 29 9.14 12.29 -10.76
C GLN A 29 8.30 12.99 -9.67
N VAL A 30 7.18 12.39 -9.28
CA VAL A 30 6.23 12.94 -8.29
C VAL A 30 6.83 12.98 -6.89
N ILE A 31 7.61 11.96 -6.49
CA ILE A 31 8.24 11.86 -5.16
C ILE A 31 9.20 13.01 -4.86
N ARG A 32 9.71 13.73 -5.88
CA ARG A 32 10.58 14.90 -5.68
C ARG A 32 9.82 16.12 -5.16
N LYS A 33 8.51 16.17 -5.39
CA LYS A 33 7.62 17.27 -4.99
C LYS A 33 6.71 16.89 -3.83
N TYR A 34 6.27 15.64 -3.77
CA TYR A 34 5.36 15.12 -2.75
C TYR A 34 6.06 14.02 -1.96
N ASN A 35 6.57 14.37 -0.78
CA ASN A 35 7.48 13.51 -0.01
C ASN A 35 6.75 12.63 1.03
N TYR A 36 5.41 12.67 1.06
CA TYR A 36 4.59 11.88 1.97
C TYR A 36 3.89 10.78 1.18
N VAL A 37 4.12 9.53 1.57
CA VAL A 37 3.54 8.33 0.96
C VAL A 37 2.63 7.66 1.98
N ALA A 38 1.36 7.52 1.63
CA ALA A 38 0.44 6.65 2.35
C ALA A 38 0.45 5.27 1.67
N MET A 39 0.49 4.21 2.47
CA MET A 39 0.52 2.82 2.01
C MET A 39 -0.66 2.08 2.65
N ASP A 40 -1.34 1.28 1.84
CA ASP A 40 -2.31 0.29 2.26
C ASP A 40 -2.07 -0.98 1.46
N THR A 41 -2.25 -2.15 2.08
CA THR A 41 -1.99 -3.44 1.43
C THR A 41 -3.09 -4.43 1.75
N GLU A 42 -3.44 -5.25 0.76
CA GLU A 42 -4.42 -6.31 0.88
C GLU A 42 -3.71 -7.66 0.80
N PHE A 43 -3.97 -8.54 1.76
CA PHE A 43 -3.41 -9.89 1.81
C PHE A 43 -4.51 -10.85 2.26
N PRO A 44 -4.40 -12.17 1.97
CA PRO A 44 -5.45 -13.16 2.27
C PRO A 44 -5.56 -13.51 3.76
N GLY A 45 -5.44 -12.52 4.64
CA GLY A 45 -5.54 -12.66 6.08
C GLY A 45 -4.40 -13.47 6.71
N VAL A 46 -4.58 -13.80 7.99
CA VAL A 46 -3.63 -14.61 8.74
C VAL A 46 -4.21 -16.01 8.93
N VAL A 47 -3.54 -17.02 8.37
CA VAL A 47 -4.03 -18.42 8.39
C VAL A 47 -3.65 -19.16 9.68
N ILE A 48 -2.70 -18.64 10.45
CA ILE A 48 -2.15 -19.31 11.63
C ILE A 48 -2.62 -18.59 12.91
N LYS A 49 -3.36 -19.31 13.75
CA LYS A 49 -3.58 -18.89 15.15
C LYS A 49 -2.39 -19.38 15.98
N PRO A 50 -1.62 -18.49 16.65
CA PRO A 50 -0.50 -18.95 17.47
C PRO A 50 -1.05 -19.86 18.59
N GLY A 51 -0.55 -21.09 18.66
CA GLY A 51 -0.92 -22.05 19.67
C GLY A 51 -0.48 -21.60 21.07
N ILE A 52 -1.42 -21.68 22.01
CA ILE A 52 -1.33 -21.77 23.49
C ILE A 52 -0.01 -21.25 24.12
N LEU A 53 -0.14 -20.15 24.89
CA LEU A 53 0.84 -19.52 25.79
C LEU A 53 1.97 -18.69 25.12
N ASN A 54 1.89 -17.35 25.29
CA ASN A 54 3.01 -16.38 25.28
C ASN A 54 3.35 -15.61 23.99
N MET A 55 2.63 -15.78 22.87
CA MET A 55 3.11 -15.23 21.58
C MET A 55 2.33 -14.00 21.05
N THR A 56 1.55 -13.28 21.86
CA THR A 56 0.73 -12.16 21.35
C THR A 56 1.58 -11.05 20.71
N LEU A 57 2.62 -10.56 21.40
CA LEU A 57 3.47 -9.48 20.89
C LEU A 57 4.30 -9.91 19.66
N LYS A 58 4.85 -11.13 19.69
CA LYS A 58 5.64 -11.66 18.57
C LYS A 58 4.77 -11.90 17.33
N PHE A 59 3.53 -12.36 17.51
CA PHE A 59 2.56 -12.49 16.41
C PHE A 59 2.27 -11.14 15.75
N TYR A 60 2.00 -10.08 16.54
CA TYR A 60 1.84 -8.73 16.00
C TYR A 60 3.11 -8.21 15.34
N TYR A 61 4.30 -8.52 15.88
CA TYR A 61 5.56 -8.19 15.23
C TYR A 61 5.69 -8.86 13.85
N TYR A 62 5.34 -10.14 13.72
CA TYR A 62 5.38 -10.82 12.42
C TYR A 62 4.36 -10.26 11.43
N ILE A 63 3.16 -9.91 11.90
CA ILE A 63 2.16 -9.23 11.08
C ILE A 63 2.70 -7.87 10.62
N LEU A 64 3.23 -7.06 11.54
CA LEU A 64 3.83 -5.76 11.23
C LEU A 64 4.99 -5.91 10.25
N LEU A 65 5.87 -6.88 10.47
CA LEU A 65 6.98 -7.21 9.58
C LEU A 65 6.47 -7.59 8.18
N LEU A 66 5.37 -8.33 8.09
CA LEU A 66 4.73 -8.69 6.82
C LEU A 66 4.28 -7.43 6.08
N PHE A 67 3.69 -6.45 6.77
CA PHE A 67 3.35 -5.14 6.19
C PHE A 67 4.57 -4.30 5.77
N TYR A 68 5.75 -4.48 6.38
CA TYR A 68 6.96 -3.75 6.00
C TYR A 68 7.66 -4.27 4.73
N PHE A 69 7.37 -5.49 4.30
CA PHE A 69 8.01 -6.12 3.14
C PHE A 69 7.24 -5.97 1.82
N PHE A 70 6.02 -5.40 1.87
CA PHE A 70 5.23 -5.03 0.70
C PHE A 70 5.30 -3.52 0.46
#